data_AF-A0A958KMG4-F1
#
_entry.id   AF-A0A958KMG4-F1
#
_cell.length_a   1.000
_cell.length_b   1.000
_cell.length_c   1.000
_cell.angle_alpha   90.00
_cell.angle_beta   90.00
_cell.angle_gamma   90.00
#
_symmetry.space_group_name_H-M   'P 1'
#
loop_
_entity.id
_entity.type
_entity.pdbx_description
1 polymer ?
#
loop_
_entity_poly.entity_id
_entity_poly.type
_entity_poly.pdbx_seq_one_letter_code
_entity_poly.pdbx_strand_id
1 'polypeptide(L)'
;MFTASKRSHKLRHLIFSVLVLALSERAALACPDINGLLDINCDGQVRIVCFGDSITYGTADSTGLGYPGNLKQLHPGVVVLNVGDPGEKTPQGKVRAAQIFAQENHADFIVILEGVNDYWLFYSANNTKNNLINMINSGNNTDAVVLLAKLTQVKRAFQQPWVNSVNSAISGLTQVDFFSLGQGIISSDLLHPDAEGYSEMADFLSAILIQQTELNRPADLDQDGIYDFAEPSFNTSAALADTDGDGLLDGQEVFIYHSDPNVVDTDGDGMDDGFEVNTVGSDPASNLPTPAIIQSIEALPSEL
;
A
#
# COMPACT_ATOMS: atom_id res chain seq x y z
N MET A 1 -61.69 -30.47 -27.22
CA MET A 1 -62.38 -29.94 -28.41
C MET A 1 -61.86 -28.52 -28.63
N PHE A 2 -61.20 -28.30 -29.77
CA PHE A 2 -60.65 -27.01 -30.20
C PHE A 2 -61.72 -25.91 -30.24
N THR A 3 -61.37 -24.66 -29.95
CA THR A 3 -61.23 -23.60 -30.99
C THR A 3 -60.89 -22.25 -30.37
N ALA A 4 -59.98 -21.56 -31.05
CA ALA A 4 -59.51 -20.22 -30.73
C ALA A 4 -60.27 -19.15 -31.52
N SER A 5 -60.07 -17.89 -31.09
CA SER A 5 -60.00 -16.66 -31.89
C SER A 5 -61.30 -15.88 -32.16
N LYS A 6 -61.33 -14.62 -31.69
CA LYS A 6 -61.26 -13.45 -32.60
C LYS A 6 -60.83 -12.15 -31.89
N ARG A 7 -59.93 -11.45 -32.61
CA ARG A 7 -59.32 -10.12 -32.44
C ARG A 7 -60.28 -8.97 -32.08
N SER A 8 -59.78 -7.94 -31.40
CA SER A 8 -59.56 -6.61 -32.04
C SER A 8 -58.88 -5.54 -31.16
N HIS A 9 -57.89 -4.87 -31.77
CA HIS A 9 -57.49 -3.46 -31.64
C HIS A 9 -56.75 -2.90 -30.40
N LYS A 10 -55.49 -2.49 -30.70
CA LYS A 10 -54.81 -1.22 -30.38
C LYS A 10 -54.74 -0.80 -28.90
N LEU A 11 -53.53 -0.65 -28.35
CA LEU A 11 -52.81 0.63 -28.33
C LEU A 11 -51.38 0.43 -27.80
N ARG A 12 -50.50 1.29 -28.30
CA ARG A 12 -49.05 1.42 -28.04
C ARG A 12 -48.76 1.58 -26.54
N HIS A 13 -47.68 0.98 -26.05
CA HIS A 13 -46.58 1.72 -25.40
C HIS A 13 -45.35 0.80 -25.29
N LEU A 14 -44.33 1.18 -26.05
CA LEU A 14 -42.96 0.69 -25.94
C LEU A 14 -42.42 1.26 -24.62
N ILE A 15 -42.27 0.45 -23.58
CA ILE A 15 -41.46 0.81 -22.42
C ILE A 15 -40.11 0.14 -22.67
N PHE A 16 -39.18 0.94 -23.19
CA PHE A 16 -37.76 0.61 -23.13
C PHE A 16 -37.39 0.68 -21.66
N SER A 17 -37.21 -0.48 -21.03
CA SER A 17 -36.58 -0.58 -19.72
C SER A 17 -35.10 -0.24 -19.92
N VAL A 18 -34.76 1.05 -19.78
CA VAL A 18 -33.37 1.44 -19.54
C VAL A 18 -33.06 0.95 -18.13
N LEU A 19 -32.48 -0.26 -18.07
CA LEU A 19 -31.79 -0.72 -16.88
C LEU A 19 -30.54 0.17 -16.78
N VAL A 20 -30.66 1.30 -16.08
CA VAL A 20 -29.50 2.02 -15.59
C VAL A 20 -28.85 1.06 -14.60
N LEU A 21 -27.91 0.26 -15.09
CA LEU A 21 -26.87 -0.30 -14.25
C LEU A 21 -26.25 0.92 -13.61
N ALA A 22 -26.56 1.13 -12.32
CA ALA A 22 -25.71 1.90 -11.45
C ALA A 22 -24.37 1.16 -11.43
N LEU A 23 -23.53 1.42 -12.44
CA LEU A 23 -22.10 1.39 -12.25
C LEU A 23 -21.91 2.27 -11.03
N SER A 24 -21.44 1.67 -9.95
CA SER A 24 -21.02 2.43 -8.80
C SER A 24 -19.95 3.38 -9.30
N GLU A 25 -20.32 4.61 -9.58
CA GLU A 25 -19.44 5.76 -9.47
C GLU A 25 -19.01 5.78 -8.00
N ARG A 26 -18.07 4.90 -7.64
CA ARG A 26 -16.98 5.34 -6.80
C ARG A 26 -16.29 6.38 -7.67
N ALA A 27 -16.78 7.62 -7.62
CA ALA A 27 -15.88 8.76 -7.75
C ALA A 27 -14.65 8.35 -6.94
N ALA A 28 -13.50 8.21 -7.59
CA ALA A 28 -12.27 7.79 -6.96
C ALA A 28 -12.09 8.67 -5.72
N LEU A 29 -12.47 8.15 -4.54
CA LEU A 29 -12.21 8.88 -3.31
C LEU A 29 -10.70 8.81 -3.21
N ALA A 30 -10.05 9.97 -3.35
CA ALA A 30 -8.62 10.11 -3.19
C ALA A 30 -8.17 9.26 -1.99
N CYS A 31 -7.31 8.28 -2.24
CA CYS A 31 -6.90 7.38 -1.18
C CYS A 31 -6.16 8.21 -0.12
N PRO A 32 -6.49 8.06 1.17
CA PRO A 32 -6.03 9.02 2.18
C PRO A 32 -4.51 9.20 2.21
N ASP A 33 -4.08 10.47 2.27
CA ASP A 33 -2.74 10.87 2.73
C ASP A 33 -2.85 11.33 4.19
N ILE A 34 -2.18 10.61 5.09
CA ILE A 34 -2.09 10.95 6.50
C ILE A 34 -0.65 11.34 6.83
N ASN A 35 -0.34 12.64 6.71
CA ASN A 35 0.98 13.21 7.02
C ASN A 35 2.15 12.54 6.25
N GLY A 36 1.95 12.24 4.96
CA GLY A 36 2.94 11.59 4.10
C GLY A 36 2.89 10.06 4.11
N LEU A 37 2.01 9.46 4.91
CA LEU A 37 1.69 8.03 4.81
C LEU A 37 0.43 7.87 3.97
N LEU A 38 0.60 7.34 2.76
CA LEU A 38 -0.52 7.05 1.87
C LEU A 38 -1.09 5.67 2.20
N ASP A 39 -2.40 5.57 2.05
CA ASP A 39 -3.13 4.30 2.02
C ASP A 39 -2.78 3.58 0.71
N ILE A 40 -1.96 2.53 0.80
CA ILE A 40 -1.43 1.79 -0.35
C ILE A 40 -2.55 1.00 -1.01
N ASN A 41 -3.45 0.41 -0.22
CA ASN A 41 -4.52 -0.44 -0.73
C ASN A 41 -5.84 0.30 -1.01
N CYS A 42 -5.89 1.62 -0.79
CA CYS A 42 -7.03 2.49 -1.07
C CYS A 42 -8.33 2.11 -0.32
N ASP A 43 -8.24 1.46 0.84
CA ASP A 43 -9.44 1.02 1.56
C ASP A 43 -10.06 2.10 2.48
N GLY A 44 -9.43 3.28 2.53
CA GLY A 44 -9.84 4.44 3.30
C GLY A 44 -9.14 4.56 4.66
N GLN A 45 -8.14 3.73 4.96
CA GLN A 45 -7.46 3.73 6.25
C GLN A 45 -6.04 3.16 6.16
N VAL A 46 -5.04 4.00 6.41
CA VAL A 46 -3.67 3.51 6.60
C VAL A 46 -3.57 2.63 7.86
N ARG A 47 -3.10 1.39 7.70
CA ARG A 47 -2.88 0.37 8.75
C ARG A 47 -1.44 -0.14 8.75
N ILE A 48 -0.82 -0.08 9.93
CA ILE A 48 0.55 -0.55 10.18
C ILE A 48 0.51 -1.65 11.24
N VAL A 49 0.98 -2.84 10.89
CA VAL A 49 1.17 -3.95 11.83
C VAL A 49 2.62 -3.96 12.29
N CYS A 50 2.85 -3.62 13.56
CA CYS A 50 4.16 -3.78 14.19
C CYS A 50 4.22 -5.14 14.87
N PHE A 51 4.87 -6.11 14.23
CA PHE A 51 5.02 -7.49 14.71
C PHE A 51 6.39 -7.71 15.34
N GLY A 52 6.43 -8.32 16.52
CA GLY A 52 7.69 -8.69 17.14
C GLY A 52 7.57 -9.19 18.56
N ASP A 53 8.66 -9.04 19.32
CA ASP A 53 8.78 -9.51 20.69
C ASP A 53 8.59 -8.38 21.74
N SER A 54 9.28 -8.51 22.86
CA SER A 54 9.43 -7.52 23.92
C SER A 54 9.80 -6.11 23.46
N ILE A 55 10.60 -5.97 22.41
CA ILE A 55 10.98 -4.64 21.91
C ILE A 55 9.78 -3.98 21.26
N THR A 56 9.08 -4.68 20.36
CA THR A 56 7.84 -4.21 19.76
C THR A 56 6.75 -3.94 20.78
N TYR A 57 6.65 -4.80 21.81
CA TYR A 57 5.72 -4.59 22.91
C TYR A 57 5.95 -3.28 23.68
N GLY A 58 7.19 -2.76 23.73
CA GLY A 58 7.55 -1.57 24.51
C GLY A 58 8.10 -1.88 25.91
N THR A 59 8.77 -3.02 26.08
CA THR A 59 9.35 -3.41 27.38
C THR A 59 10.38 -2.38 27.85
N ALA A 60 10.38 -2.05 29.15
CA ALA A 60 11.22 -1.00 29.76
C ALA A 60 10.87 0.46 29.36
N ASP A 61 9.84 0.67 28.54
CA ASP A 61 9.30 2.00 28.30
C ASP A 61 8.47 2.50 29.50
N SER A 62 8.94 3.57 30.14
CA SER A 62 8.22 4.21 31.24
C SER A 62 6.89 4.88 30.84
N THR A 63 6.71 5.19 29.55
CA THR A 63 5.47 5.77 29.01
C THR A 63 4.44 4.69 28.63
N GLY A 64 4.90 3.45 28.43
CA GLY A 64 4.07 2.32 28.01
C GLY A 64 3.61 2.37 26.55
N LEU A 65 4.25 3.18 25.70
CA LEU A 65 3.89 3.35 24.29
C LEU A 65 4.65 2.39 23.38
N GLY A 66 5.93 2.12 23.69
CA GLY A 66 6.89 1.52 22.76
C GLY A 66 7.04 2.36 21.50
N TYR A 67 7.81 1.87 20.52
CA TYR A 67 7.85 2.55 19.22
C TYR A 67 6.50 2.53 18.48
N PRO A 68 5.62 1.50 18.57
CA PRO A 68 4.34 1.53 17.87
C PRO A 68 3.39 2.60 18.42
N GLY A 69 3.37 2.80 19.74
CA GLY A 69 2.54 3.84 20.36
C GLY A 69 3.04 5.25 20.06
N ASN A 70 4.36 5.46 20.05
CA ASN A 70 4.95 6.73 19.62
C ASN A 70 4.66 6.99 18.12
N LEU A 71 4.74 5.97 17.27
CA LEU A 71 4.38 6.09 15.85
C LEU A 71 2.92 6.52 15.65
N LYS A 72 2.00 5.99 16.46
CA LYS A 72 0.59 6.43 16.46
C LYS A 72 0.42 7.90 16.89
N GLN A 73 1.30 8.41 17.76
CA GLN A 73 1.26 9.83 18.15
C GLN A 73 1.76 10.75 17.04
N LEU A 74 2.79 10.33 16.30
CA LEU A 74 3.27 11.02 15.09
C LEU A 74 2.19 11.08 14.01
N HIS A 75 1.40 10.00 13.90
CA HIS A 75 0.39 9.80 12.86
C HIS A 75 -1.00 9.50 13.44
N PRO A 76 -1.71 10.50 14.00
CA PRO A 76 -2.95 10.28 14.72
C PRO A 76 -4.09 9.69 13.87
N GLY A 77 -4.06 9.86 12.55
CA GLY A 77 -5.04 9.27 11.62
C GLY A 77 -4.74 7.83 11.20
N VAL A 78 -3.55 7.29 11.48
CA VAL A 78 -3.11 5.96 11.06
C VAL A 78 -3.45 4.92 12.12
N VAL A 79 -3.95 3.75 11.74
CA VAL A 79 -4.13 2.63 12.67
C VAL A 79 -2.79 1.93 12.83
N VAL A 80 -2.25 1.92 14.06
CA VAL A 80 -1.01 1.21 14.38
C VAL A 80 -1.33 0.08 15.35
N LEU A 81 -1.09 -1.16 14.92
CA LEU A 81 -1.28 -2.35 15.75
C LEU A 81 0.06 -2.73 16.37
N ASN A 82 0.14 -2.64 17.71
CA ASN A 82 1.26 -3.22 18.45
C ASN A 82 0.99 -4.71 18.68
N VAL A 83 1.74 -5.54 17.97
CA VAL A 83 1.65 -7.00 18.02
C VAL A 83 2.93 -7.60 18.61
N GLY A 84 3.47 -6.96 19.64
CA GLY A 84 4.60 -7.44 20.43
C GLY A 84 4.24 -8.56 21.41
N ASP A 85 5.00 -9.66 21.42
CA ASP A 85 4.87 -10.74 22.41
C ASP A 85 6.19 -10.94 23.20
N PRO A 86 6.28 -10.42 24.45
CA PRO A 86 7.51 -10.48 25.24
C PRO A 86 8.12 -11.87 25.42
N GLY A 87 9.39 -12.01 25.04
CA GLY A 87 10.15 -13.25 25.18
C GLY A 87 9.91 -14.28 24.06
N GLU A 88 9.08 -13.94 23.08
CA GLU A 88 8.86 -14.76 21.88
C GLU A 88 10.19 -15.05 21.16
N LYS A 89 10.25 -16.23 20.53
CA LYS A 89 11.35 -16.68 19.68
C LYS A 89 10.79 -16.92 18.28
N THR A 90 11.65 -16.86 17.28
CA THR A 90 11.22 -16.96 15.88
C THR A 90 10.47 -18.26 15.50
N PRO A 91 10.68 -19.43 16.15
CA PRO A 91 9.86 -20.61 15.85
C PRO A 91 8.38 -20.44 16.21
N GLN A 92 8.08 -19.73 17.30
CA GLN A 92 6.72 -19.36 17.72
C GLN A 92 6.22 -18.21 16.85
N GLY A 93 7.05 -17.18 16.68
CA GLY A 93 6.68 -15.99 15.93
C GLY A 93 6.29 -16.30 14.48
N LYS A 94 6.94 -17.25 13.79
CA LYS A 94 6.53 -17.58 12.41
C LYS A 94 5.13 -18.18 12.32
N VAL A 95 4.68 -18.88 13.37
CA VAL A 95 3.33 -19.45 13.44
C VAL A 95 2.33 -18.33 13.73
N ARG A 96 2.66 -17.46 14.69
CA ARG A 96 1.83 -16.31 15.07
C ARG A 96 1.70 -15.30 13.93
N ALA A 97 2.79 -15.00 13.23
CA ALA A 97 2.84 -14.12 12.07
C ALA A 97 1.88 -14.60 10.96
N ALA A 98 1.91 -15.89 10.62
CA ALA A 98 1.00 -16.45 9.63
C ALA A 98 -0.48 -16.28 9.99
N GLN A 99 -0.82 -16.38 11.28
CA GLN A 99 -2.20 -16.20 11.75
C GLN A 99 -2.61 -14.72 11.73
N ILE A 100 -1.75 -13.84 12.24
CA ILE A 100 -2.06 -12.43 12.40
C ILE A 100 -2.09 -11.73 11.04
N PHE A 101 -1.13 -11.98 10.15
CA PHE A 101 -1.10 -11.34 8.84
C PHE A 101 -2.28 -11.78 7.97
N ALA A 102 -2.74 -13.02 8.11
CA ALA A 102 -3.97 -13.47 7.44
C ALA A 102 -5.24 -12.80 7.99
N GLN A 103 -5.24 -12.37 9.27
CA GLN A 103 -6.36 -11.63 9.87
C GLN A 103 -6.30 -10.14 9.54
N GLU A 104 -5.10 -9.57 9.45
CA GLU A 104 -4.83 -8.18 9.11
C GLU A 104 -4.48 -8.03 7.62
N ASN A 105 -5.25 -8.68 6.74
CA ASN A 105 -5.00 -8.68 5.29
C ASN A 105 -5.28 -7.33 4.59
N HIS A 106 -5.74 -6.34 5.36
CA HIS A 106 -5.94 -4.94 4.96
C HIS A 106 -4.83 -4.01 5.48
N ALA A 107 -3.73 -4.58 5.99
CA ALA A 107 -2.57 -3.77 6.36
C ALA A 107 -1.91 -3.17 5.11
N ASP A 108 -1.46 -1.92 5.21
CA ASP A 108 -0.59 -1.30 4.20
C ASP A 108 0.86 -1.67 4.46
N PHE A 109 1.23 -1.76 5.74
CA PHE A 109 2.60 -2.07 6.16
C PHE A 109 2.62 -3.14 7.23
N ILE A 110 3.55 -4.09 7.09
CA ILE A 110 3.89 -5.06 8.13
C ILE A 110 5.37 -4.88 8.47
N VAL A 111 5.65 -4.45 9.70
CA VAL A 111 7.01 -4.27 10.22
C VAL A 111 7.35 -5.44 11.14
N ILE A 112 8.38 -6.19 10.82
CA ILE A 112 8.81 -7.37 11.57
C ILE A 112 10.11 -7.06 12.33
N LEU A 113 10.08 -7.12 13.66
CA LEU A 113 11.26 -7.00 14.53
C LEU A 113 11.29 -8.15 15.55
N GLU A 114 12.03 -9.21 15.23
CA GLU A 114 12.03 -10.44 16.02
C GLU A 114 13.43 -11.07 16.03
N GLY A 115 13.76 -11.78 17.11
CA GLY A 115 14.76 -12.85 17.06
C GLY A 115 15.90 -12.77 18.06
N VAL A 116 16.09 -11.69 18.82
CA VAL A 116 17.17 -11.64 19.84
C VAL A 116 17.06 -12.79 20.86
N ASN A 117 15.83 -13.21 21.13
CA ASN A 117 15.50 -14.30 22.04
C ASN A 117 15.91 -15.71 21.55
N ASP A 118 16.18 -15.90 20.26
CA ASP A 118 16.65 -17.17 19.69
C ASP A 118 18.06 -17.55 20.17
N TYR A 119 18.83 -16.58 20.67
CA TYR A 119 20.11 -16.83 21.33
C TYR A 119 20.01 -17.94 22.37
N TRP A 120 18.91 -17.96 23.14
CA TRP A 120 18.67 -18.93 24.20
C TRP A 120 18.28 -20.33 23.70
N LEU A 121 17.99 -20.47 22.41
CA LEU A 121 17.77 -21.75 21.75
C LEU A 121 19.06 -22.35 21.19
N PHE A 122 20.20 -21.67 21.34
CA PHE A 122 21.48 -22.03 20.70
C PHE A 122 21.36 -22.15 19.17
N TYR A 123 20.48 -21.35 18.58
CA TYR A 123 20.27 -21.30 17.13
C TYR A 123 21.48 -20.70 16.42
N SER A 124 21.78 -21.24 15.23
CA SER A 124 22.67 -20.55 14.30
C SER A 124 21.95 -19.33 13.70
N ALA A 125 22.71 -18.38 13.18
CA ALA A 125 22.15 -17.26 12.43
C ALA A 125 21.21 -17.70 11.29
N ASN A 126 21.50 -18.84 10.65
CA ASN A 126 20.67 -19.40 9.58
C ASN A 126 19.33 -19.95 10.09
N ASN A 127 19.25 -20.48 11.31
CA ASN A 127 17.97 -20.94 11.86
C ASN A 127 17.02 -19.76 12.06
N THR A 128 17.50 -18.68 12.69
CA THR A 128 16.75 -17.44 12.88
C THR A 128 16.38 -16.80 11.54
N LYS A 129 17.33 -16.65 10.61
CA LYS A 129 17.08 -16.16 9.24
C LYS A 129 15.95 -16.92 8.55
N ASN A 130 15.98 -18.26 8.58
CA ASN A 130 14.96 -19.06 7.90
C ASN A 130 13.57 -18.85 8.51
N ASN A 131 13.46 -18.68 9.83
CA ASN A 131 12.19 -18.37 10.45
C ASN A 131 11.71 -16.95 10.10
N LEU A 132 12.61 -15.96 10.04
CA LEU A 132 12.28 -14.60 9.58
C LEU A 132 11.80 -14.59 8.12
N ILE A 133 12.43 -15.37 7.23
CA ILE A 133 11.95 -15.56 5.85
C ILE A 133 10.54 -16.13 5.82
N ASN A 134 10.20 -17.07 6.71
CA ASN A 134 8.82 -17.59 6.77
C ASN A 134 7.81 -16.52 7.20
N MET A 135 8.18 -15.60 8.10
CA MET A 135 7.32 -14.48 8.47
C MET A 135 7.16 -13.51 7.30
N ILE A 136 8.25 -13.17 6.59
CA ILE A 136 8.20 -12.35 5.37
C ILE A 136 7.26 -12.99 4.35
N ASN A 137 7.44 -14.27 4.05
CA ASN A 137 6.59 -14.99 3.10
C ASN A 137 5.11 -15.00 3.54
N SER A 138 4.84 -15.00 4.85
CA SER A 138 3.48 -14.90 5.35
C SER A 138 2.88 -13.51 5.10
N GLY A 139 3.67 -12.45 5.28
CA GLY A 139 3.25 -11.08 4.96
C GLY A 139 3.07 -10.86 3.46
N ASN A 140 3.96 -11.43 2.63
CA ASN A 140 3.86 -11.33 1.16
C ASN A 140 2.66 -12.09 0.56
N ASN A 141 1.90 -12.84 1.38
CA ASN A 141 0.60 -13.39 0.97
C ASN A 141 -0.56 -12.40 1.20
N THR A 142 -0.25 -11.17 1.60
CA THR A 142 -1.17 -10.03 1.74
C THR A 142 -0.76 -8.93 0.76
N ASP A 143 -1.56 -7.87 0.66
CA ASP A 143 -1.24 -6.70 -0.16
C ASP A 143 -0.33 -5.68 0.56
N ALA A 144 0.13 -6.02 1.78
CA ALA A 144 0.97 -5.14 2.58
C ALA A 144 2.43 -5.10 2.12
N VAL A 145 3.05 -3.93 2.22
CA VAL A 145 4.50 -3.78 2.13
C VAL A 145 5.16 -4.36 3.38
N VAL A 146 5.93 -5.44 3.22
CA VAL A 146 6.59 -6.12 4.33
C VAL A 146 8.02 -5.60 4.54
N LEU A 147 8.28 -5.11 5.74
CA LEU A 147 9.56 -4.53 6.15
C LEU A 147 10.18 -5.37 7.27
N LEU A 148 11.32 -6.00 7.01
CA LEU A 148 12.10 -6.67 8.05
C LEU A 148 13.09 -5.69 8.67
N ALA A 149 13.08 -5.61 10.00
CA ALA A 149 14.08 -4.90 10.76
C ALA A 149 15.31 -5.76 11.08
N LYS A 150 16.49 -5.15 11.09
CA LYS A 150 17.65 -5.72 11.76
C LYS A 150 17.33 -5.90 13.24
N LEU A 151 17.87 -6.94 13.86
CA LEU A 151 17.85 -7.09 15.31
C LEU A 151 18.54 -5.86 15.92
N THR A 152 17.97 -5.31 16.98
CA THR A 152 18.51 -4.13 17.67
C THR A 152 19.89 -4.41 18.26
N GLN A 153 20.68 -3.36 18.41
CA GLN A 153 21.96 -3.49 19.09
C GLN A 153 21.72 -3.70 20.60
N VAL A 154 22.37 -4.69 21.21
CA VAL A 154 22.24 -4.98 22.65
C VAL A 154 23.50 -4.58 23.42
N LYS A 155 23.37 -4.18 24.69
CA LYS A 155 24.51 -3.91 25.60
C LYS A 155 25.07 -5.20 26.24
N ARG A 156 24.42 -6.36 26.01
CA ARG A 156 24.87 -7.67 26.48
C ARG A 156 26.04 -8.20 25.66
N ALA A 157 27.26 -8.01 26.17
CA ALA A 157 28.50 -8.42 25.49
C ALA A 157 28.50 -9.89 25.02
N PHE A 158 27.87 -10.80 25.77
CA PHE A 158 27.79 -12.23 25.41
C PHE A 158 26.82 -12.53 24.24
N GLN A 159 25.86 -11.65 23.94
CA GLN A 159 24.92 -11.79 22.82
C GLN A 159 25.36 -11.03 21.56
N GLN A 160 26.15 -9.97 21.70
CA GLN A 160 26.58 -9.12 20.58
C GLN A 160 27.18 -9.89 19.39
N PRO A 161 28.13 -10.84 19.56
CA PRO A 161 28.67 -11.59 18.42
C PRO A 161 27.60 -12.36 17.65
N TRP A 162 26.62 -12.92 18.38
CA TRP A 162 25.53 -13.68 17.79
C TRP A 162 24.53 -12.76 17.07
N VAL A 163 24.12 -11.65 17.68
CA VAL A 163 23.25 -10.64 17.05
C VAL A 163 23.87 -10.12 15.75
N ASN A 164 25.17 -9.79 15.78
CA ASN A 164 25.90 -9.36 14.58
C ASN A 164 25.87 -10.43 13.49
N SER A 165 26.05 -11.71 13.85
CA SER A 165 26.00 -12.82 12.88
C SER A 165 24.63 -12.99 12.24
N VAL A 166 23.54 -12.81 12.99
CA VAL A 166 22.16 -12.81 12.46
C VAL A 166 21.98 -11.64 11.51
N ASN A 167 22.32 -10.42 11.93
CA ASN A 167 22.19 -9.21 11.11
C ASN A 167 22.99 -9.29 9.81
N SER A 168 24.19 -9.90 9.83
CA SER A 168 24.95 -10.19 8.61
C SER A 168 24.24 -11.21 7.71
N ALA A 169 23.59 -12.24 8.28
CA ALA A 169 22.90 -13.25 7.50
C ALA A 169 21.63 -12.72 6.80
N ILE A 170 20.95 -11.73 7.40
CA ILE A 170 19.71 -11.12 6.89
C ILE A 170 19.92 -9.79 6.15
N SER A 171 21.16 -9.32 5.96
CA SER A 171 21.42 -7.96 5.45
C SER A 171 20.80 -7.65 4.08
N GLY A 172 20.62 -8.67 3.23
CA GLY A 172 19.94 -8.54 1.93
C GLY A 172 18.42 -8.63 1.98
N LEU A 173 17.84 -8.76 3.18
CA LEU A 173 16.40 -8.90 3.42
C LEU A 173 15.81 -7.73 4.23
N THR A 174 16.64 -6.89 4.85
CA THR A 174 16.21 -5.87 5.81
C THR A 174 16.06 -4.50 5.19
N GLN A 175 14.95 -3.83 5.50
CA GLN A 175 14.64 -2.46 5.09
C GLN A 175 14.70 -1.49 6.28
N VAL A 176 14.57 -1.98 7.52
CA VAL A 176 14.61 -1.16 8.74
C VAL A 176 15.90 -1.44 9.52
N ASP A 177 16.69 -0.41 9.79
CA ASP A 177 17.97 -0.53 10.49
C ASP A 177 17.96 0.22 11.84
N PHE A 178 17.15 -0.24 12.80
CA PHE A 178 17.22 0.25 14.17
C PHE A 178 18.58 -0.02 14.84
N PHE A 179 19.36 -0.97 14.32
CA PHE A 179 20.71 -1.22 14.81
C PHE A 179 21.62 -0.01 14.60
N SER A 180 21.37 0.80 13.57
CA SER A 180 22.11 2.05 13.30
C SER A 180 21.95 3.13 14.37
N LEU A 181 20.86 3.10 15.15
CA LEU A 181 20.63 3.99 16.30
C LEU A 181 21.60 3.71 17.48
N GLY A 182 22.29 2.58 17.42
CA GLY A 182 23.35 2.24 18.36
C GLY A 182 22.83 1.77 19.72
N GLN A 183 23.72 1.73 20.72
CA GLN A 183 23.37 1.36 22.10
C GLN A 183 22.86 2.54 22.93
N GLY A 184 22.82 3.75 22.37
CA GLY A 184 22.34 4.96 23.06
C GLY A 184 20.90 4.78 23.54
N ILE A 185 20.06 4.22 22.66
CA ILE A 185 18.64 3.97 22.90
C ILE A 185 18.36 2.90 23.97
N ILE A 186 19.34 2.07 24.33
CA ILE A 186 19.13 0.88 25.18
C ILE A 186 19.14 1.28 26.65
N SER A 187 18.12 0.85 27.38
CA SER A 187 17.95 1.08 28.81
C SER A 187 19.05 0.41 29.67
N SER A 188 18.95 0.59 30.99
CA SER A 188 19.84 -0.04 31.97
C SER A 188 19.73 -1.57 32.04
N ASP A 189 18.69 -2.18 31.47
CA ASP A 189 18.51 -3.64 31.45
C ASP A 189 19.33 -4.38 30.37
N LEU A 190 20.07 -3.59 29.58
CA LEU A 190 21.03 -4.00 28.57
C LEU A 190 20.43 -4.62 27.29
N LEU A 191 19.10 -4.66 27.14
CA LEU A 191 18.41 -5.27 26.00
C LEU A 191 17.35 -4.36 25.39
N HIS A 192 16.46 -3.79 26.20
CA HIS A 192 15.31 -3.07 25.69
C HIS A 192 15.62 -1.57 25.59
N PRO A 193 15.09 -0.88 24.58
CA PRO A 193 15.12 0.57 24.55
C PRO A 193 14.47 1.20 25.79
N ASP A 194 14.90 2.39 26.18
CA ASP A 194 14.14 3.21 27.12
C ASP A 194 13.11 4.08 26.39
N ALA A 195 12.40 4.94 27.13
CA ALA A 195 11.33 5.77 26.56
C ALA A 195 11.83 6.70 25.43
N GLU A 196 13.02 7.30 25.58
CA GLU A 196 13.62 8.15 24.56
C GLU A 196 14.04 7.31 23.35
N GLY A 197 14.67 6.16 23.61
CA GLY A 197 15.04 5.21 22.56
C GLY A 197 13.86 4.71 21.73
N TYR A 198 12.70 4.48 22.35
CA TYR A 198 11.48 4.12 21.63
C TYR A 198 10.89 5.27 20.81
N SER A 199 11.04 6.51 21.27
CA SER A 199 10.69 7.70 20.48
C SER A 199 11.57 7.80 19.24
N GLU A 200 12.88 7.64 19.39
CA GLU A 200 13.83 7.66 18.24
C GLU A 200 13.53 6.55 17.23
N MET A 201 13.19 5.35 17.70
CA MET A 201 12.75 4.25 16.82
C MET A 201 11.48 4.61 16.05
N ALA A 202 10.51 5.30 16.67
CA ALA A 202 9.29 5.70 16.00
C ALA A 202 9.54 6.75 14.91
N ASP A 203 10.36 7.76 15.20
CA ASP A 203 10.76 8.78 14.22
C ASP A 203 11.49 8.15 13.02
N PHE A 204 12.43 7.24 13.31
CA PHE A 204 13.18 6.51 12.28
C PHE A 204 12.26 5.64 11.40
N LEU A 205 11.33 4.90 12.02
CA LEU A 205 10.38 4.06 11.29
C LEU A 205 9.41 4.91 10.46
N SER A 206 8.93 6.04 11.00
CA SER A 206 8.08 6.98 10.28
C SER A 206 8.72 7.42 8.96
N ALA A 207 9.99 7.83 8.99
CA ALA A 207 10.71 8.24 7.79
C ALA A 207 10.81 7.12 6.74
N ILE A 208 11.04 5.87 7.17
CA ILE A 208 11.08 4.73 6.27
C ILE A 208 9.70 4.46 5.66
N LEU A 209 8.64 4.48 6.46
CA LEU A 209 7.29 4.21 5.96
C LEU A 209 6.81 5.25 4.95
N ILE A 210 7.16 6.53 5.14
CA ILE A 210 6.92 7.59 4.14
C ILE A 210 7.71 7.32 2.86
N GLN A 211 8.99 6.91 2.96
CA GLN A 211 9.74 6.51 1.77
C GLN A 211 9.12 5.30 1.05
N GLN A 212 8.64 4.31 1.81
CA GLN A 212 7.99 3.13 1.22
C GLN A 212 6.66 3.49 0.56
N THR A 213 5.95 4.47 1.11
CA THR A 213 4.76 5.06 0.51
C THR A 213 5.07 5.58 -0.89
N GLU A 214 6.08 6.45 -1.03
CA GLU A 214 6.49 7.04 -2.31
C GLU A 214 6.88 5.97 -3.35
N LEU A 215 7.49 4.87 -2.90
CA LEU A 215 7.91 3.76 -3.78
C LEU A 215 6.77 2.88 -4.26
N ASN A 216 5.75 2.66 -3.42
CA ASN A 216 4.66 1.73 -3.72
C ASN A 216 3.39 2.44 -4.23
N ARG A 217 3.29 3.75 -4.02
CA ARG A 217 2.23 4.61 -4.51
C ARG A 217 2.81 6.01 -4.80
N PRO A 218 3.35 6.21 -6.02
CA PRO A 218 3.90 7.50 -6.42
C PRO A 218 2.83 8.61 -6.37
N ALA A 219 3.27 9.86 -6.22
CA ALA A 219 2.38 11.01 -6.21
C ALA A 219 1.66 11.18 -7.56
N ASP A 220 0.40 11.60 -7.48
CA ASP A 220 -0.51 11.94 -8.58
C ASP A 220 -1.30 13.16 -8.09
N LEU A 221 -0.72 14.34 -8.32
CA LEU A 221 -1.09 15.59 -7.64
C LEU A 221 -2.45 16.14 -8.12
N ASP A 222 -2.79 15.97 -9.39
CA ASP A 222 -4.06 16.37 -9.99
C ASP A 222 -5.08 15.23 -10.15
N GLN A 223 -4.67 13.99 -9.88
CA GLN A 223 -5.53 12.82 -9.74
C GLN A 223 -6.23 12.39 -11.03
N ASP A 224 -5.57 12.57 -12.18
CA ASP A 224 -6.07 12.08 -13.47
C ASP A 224 -5.68 10.64 -13.78
N GLY A 225 -4.77 10.05 -13.00
CA GLY A 225 -4.27 8.69 -13.18
C GLY A 225 -2.89 8.59 -13.83
N ILE A 226 -2.24 9.71 -14.18
CA ILE A 226 -0.83 9.78 -14.54
C ILE A 226 -0.03 10.29 -13.35
N TYR A 227 0.92 9.49 -12.86
CA TYR A 227 1.76 9.92 -11.74
C TYR A 227 2.67 11.11 -12.11
N ASP A 228 2.96 11.99 -11.14
CA ASP A 228 3.75 13.22 -11.32
C ASP A 228 5.09 13.02 -12.06
N PHE A 229 5.73 11.86 -11.84
CA PHE A 229 7.01 11.54 -12.47
C PHE A 229 6.85 11.08 -13.93
N ALA A 230 5.67 10.59 -14.31
CA ALA A 230 5.33 10.07 -15.63
C ALA A 230 4.78 11.17 -16.56
N GLU A 231 4.09 12.16 -15.98
CA GLU A 231 3.54 13.37 -16.63
C GLU A 231 4.45 13.98 -17.73
N PRO A 232 5.75 14.25 -17.49
CA PRO A 232 6.63 14.80 -18.53
C PRO A 232 6.80 13.92 -19.78
N SER A 233 6.46 12.62 -19.71
CA SER A 233 6.52 11.70 -20.86
C SER A 233 5.33 11.86 -21.81
N PHE A 234 4.23 12.45 -21.33
CA PHE A 234 3.01 12.71 -22.09
C PHE A 234 2.83 14.20 -22.46
N ASN A 235 3.79 15.04 -22.07
CA ASN A 235 3.75 16.52 -22.18
C ASN A 235 2.62 17.18 -21.37
N THR A 236 2.06 16.45 -20.41
CA THR A 236 1.05 16.89 -19.47
C THR A 236 1.70 17.57 -18.27
N SER A 237 0.90 18.14 -17.37
CA SER A 237 1.36 18.83 -16.18
C SER A 237 0.72 18.25 -14.93
N ALA A 238 1.52 17.70 -14.01
CA ALA A 238 1.09 17.10 -12.73
C ALA A 238 0.15 17.93 -11.82
N ALA A 239 -0.14 19.18 -12.16
CA ALA A 239 -1.08 20.04 -11.44
C ALA A 239 -2.34 20.36 -12.25
N LEU A 240 -2.54 19.75 -13.40
CA LEU A 240 -3.60 20.00 -14.37
C LEU A 240 -4.09 18.68 -14.96
N ALA A 241 -5.20 18.17 -14.41
CA ALA A 241 -5.79 16.88 -14.75
C ALA A 241 -6.32 16.72 -16.19
N ASP A 242 -6.33 17.80 -16.97
CA ASP A 242 -6.92 17.92 -18.32
C ASP A 242 -6.11 19.01 -19.04
N THR A 243 -5.10 18.58 -19.80
CA THR A 243 -4.04 19.43 -20.34
C THR A 243 -4.53 20.30 -21.49
N ASP A 244 -5.42 19.80 -22.34
CA ASP A 244 -5.96 20.54 -23.48
C ASP A 244 -7.33 21.20 -23.22
N GLY A 245 -8.00 20.82 -22.14
CA GLY A 245 -9.20 21.46 -21.62
C GLY A 245 -10.49 21.03 -22.31
N ASP A 246 -10.54 19.85 -22.93
CA ASP A 246 -11.71 19.35 -23.64
C ASP A 246 -12.75 18.64 -22.75
N GLY A 247 -12.38 18.37 -21.50
CA GLY A 247 -13.21 17.71 -20.49
C GLY A 247 -13.02 16.19 -20.38
N LEU A 248 -12.00 15.61 -21.00
CA LEU A 248 -11.47 14.28 -20.73
C LEU A 248 -10.16 14.42 -19.94
N LEU A 249 -9.92 13.54 -18.96
CA LEU A 249 -8.70 13.63 -18.15
C LEU A 249 -7.51 13.00 -18.88
N ASP A 250 -6.30 13.55 -18.71
CA ASP A 250 -5.11 13.10 -19.43
C ASP A 250 -4.86 11.58 -19.25
N GLY A 251 -5.03 11.09 -18.03
CA GLY A 251 -4.90 9.66 -17.73
C GLY A 251 -5.97 8.79 -18.39
N GLN A 252 -7.19 9.30 -18.60
CA GLN A 252 -8.23 8.58 -19.35
C GLN A 252 -7.84 8.48 -20.83
N GLU A 253 -7.35 9.56 -21.40
CA GLU A 253 -6.90 9.62 -22.79
C GLU A 253 -5.75 8.66 -23.05
N VAL A 254 -4.70 8.72 -22.24
CA VAL A 254 -3.51 7.87 -22.41
C VAL A 254 -3.83 6.39 -22.23
N PHE A 255 -4.52 6.02 -21.15
CA PHE A 255 -4.62 4.62 -20.71
C PHE A 255 -5.90 3.91 -21.12
N ILE A 256 -6.99 4.63 -21.38
CA ILE A 256 -8.31 4.03 -21.68
C ILE A 256 -8.65 4.18 -23.15
N TYR A 257 -8.59 5.42 -23.65
CA TYR A 257 -9.05 5.75 -25.00
C TYR A 257 -7.94 5.76 -26.03
N HIS A 258 -6.69 5.83 -25.57
CA HIS A 258 -5.50 5.96 -26.41
C HIS A 258 -5.56 7.17 -27.36
N SER A 259 -6.16 8.27 -26.89
CA SER A 259 -6.13 9.59 -27.53
C SER A 259 -4.91 10.40 -27.07
N ASP A 260 -4.66 11.58 -27.66
CA ASP A 260 -3.54 12.46 -27.32
C ASP A 260 -4.00 13.55 -26.34
N PRO A 261 -3.54 13.55 -25.07
CA PRO A 261 -3.99 14.49 -24.03
C PRO A 261 -3.61 15.96 -24.27
N ASN A 262 -2.97 16.25 -25.40
CA ASN A 262 -2.57 17.59 -25.80
C ASN A 262 -3.39 18.11 -26.99
N VAL A 263 -4.40 17.37 -27.45
CA VAL A 263 -5.14 17.63 -28.67
C VAL A 263 -6.64 17.38 -28.48
N VAL A 264 -7.37 18.48 -28.35
CA VAL A 264 -8.83 18.53 -28.13
C VAL A 264 -9.67 17.62 -29.05
N ASP A 265 -9.19 17.34 -30.25
CA ASP A 265 -9.82 16.47 -31.26
C ASP A 265 -8.69 15.62 -31.87
N THR A 266 -8.42 14.46 -31.26
CA THR A 266 -7.22 13.65 -31.55
C THR A 266 -7.24 13.11 -32.97
N ASP A 267 -8.40 12.65 -33.43
CA ASP A 267 -8.52 12.01 -34.73
C ASP A 267 -8.80 13.02 -35.87
N GLY A 268 -9.24 14.23 -35.54
CA GLY A 268 -9.49 15.33 -36.48
C GLY A 268 -10.82 15.18 -37.23
N ASP A 269 -11.79 14.46 -36.70
CA ASP A 269 -13.11 14.27 -37.31
C ASP A 269 -14.07 15.46 -37.07
N GLY A 270 -13.69 16.36 -36.16
CA GLY A 270 -14.41 17.58 -35.81
C GLY A 270 -15.28 17.46 -34.56
N MET A 271 -15.14 16.39 -33.77
CA MET A 271 -15.69 16.28 -32.41
C MET A 271 -14.56 16.30 -31.38
N ASP A 272 -14.78 17.01 -30.26
CA ASP A 272 -13.81 17.02 -29.17
C ASP A 272 -13.82 15.65 -28.45
N ASP A 273 -12.67 15.12 -28.03
CA ASP A 273 -12.52 13.77 -27.47
C ASP A 273 -13.41 13.58 -26.22
N GLY A 274 -13.41 14.58 -25.34
CA GLY A 274 -14.28 14.66 -24.17
C GLY A 274 -15.77 14.68 -24.52
N PHE A 275 -16.17 15.30 -25.63
CA PHE A 275 -17.55 15.28 -26.09
C PHE A 275 -17.95 13.90 -26.61
N GLU A 276 -17.07 13.25 -27.37
CA GLU A 276 -17.26 11.91 -27.89
C GLU A 276 -17.48 10.90 -26.77
N VAL A 277 -16.62 10.89 -25.76
CA VAL A 277 -16.72 9.98 -24.62
C VAL A 277 -17.97 10.28 -23.77
N ASN A 278 -18.16 11.54 -23.37
CA ASN A 278 -19.17 11.89 -22.37
C ASN A 278 -20.59 11.98 -22.92
N THR A 279 -20.75 12.22 -24.23
CA THR A 279 -22.07 12.46 -24.84
C THR A 279 -22.44 11.44 -25.93
N VAL A 280 -21.49 11.08 -26.79
CA VAL A 280 -21.76 10.23 -27.97
C VAL A 280 -21.56 8.75 -27.67
N GLY A 281 -20.57 8.42 -26.86
CA GLY A 281 -20.06 7.06 -26.66
C GLY A 281 -19.23 6.54 -27.85
N SER A 282 -18.57 7.42 -28.59
CA SER A 282 -17.62 7.08 -29.66
C SER A 282 -16.17 7.00 -29.13
N ASP A 283 -15.26 6.56 -30.01
CA ASP A 283 -13.84 6.35 -29.73
C ASP A 283 -13.02 7.54 -30.22
N PRO A 284 -12.39 8.34 -29.34
CA PRO A 284 -11.71 9.58 -29.72
C PRO A 284 -10.44 9.39 -30.53
N ALA A 285 -9.90 8.17 -30.59
CA ALA A 285 -8.77 7.85 -31.44
C ALA A 285 -9.18 7.38 -32.85
N SER A 286 -10.48 7.46 -33.20
CA SER A 286 -11.01 6.79 -34.40
C SER A 286 -12.03 7.60 -35.20
N ASN A 287 -11.61 8.02 -36.41
CA ASN A 287 -12.43 8.76 -37.39
C ASN A 287 -13.66 7.97 -37.92
N LEU A 288 -13.90 6.76 -37.40
CA LEU A 288 -15.03 5.92 -37.74
C LEU A 288 -16.00 5.94 -36.55
N PRO A 289 -17.32 6.04 -36.80
CA PRO A 289 -18.32 6.01 -35.73
C PRO A 289 -18.46 4.58 -35.18
N THR A 290 -17.48 4.16 -34.39
CA THR A 290 -17.43 2.89 -33.69
C THR A 290 -17.54 3.14 -32.20
N PRO A 291 -18.29 2.30 -31.45
CA PRO A 291 -18.36 2.43 -30.00
C PRO A 291 -16.98 2.20 -29.38
N ALA A 292 -16.59 3.03 -28.41
CA ALA A 292 -15.39 2.83 -27.61
C ALA A 292 -15.38 1.42 -26.99
N ILE A 293 -14.33 0.64 -27.25
CA ILE A 293 -14.15 -0.67 -26.62
C ILE A 293 -13.50 -0.41 -25.26
N ILE A 294 -14.29 -0.41 -24.19
CA ILE A 294 -13.76 -0.39 -22.82
C ILE A 294 -13.01 -1.69 -22.58
N GLN A 295 -11.69 -1.70 -22.74
CA GLN A 295 -10.85 -2.74 -22.16
C GLN A 295 -10.79 -2.49 -20.66
N SER A 296 -11.22 -3.48 -19.87
CA SER A 296 -11.12 -3.43 -18.41
C SER A 296 -9.66 -3.20 -18.01
N ILE A 297 -9.41 -2.12 -17.27
CA ILE A 297 -8.09 -1.76 -16.75
C ILE A 297 -7.62 -2.87 -15.80
N GLU A 298 -6.68 -3.70 -16.26
CA GLU A 298 -5.69 -4.29 -15.35
C GLU A 298 -4.70 -3.15 -15.05
N ALA A 299 -4.53 -2.84 -13.76
CA ALA A 299 -3.47 -1.93 -13.32
C ALA A 299 -2.14 -2.35 -13.97
N LEU A 300 -1.43 -1.39 -14.56
CA LEU A 300 -0.22 -1.64 -15.34
C LEU A 300 0.75 -2.57 -14.58
N PRO A 301 1.32 -3.59 -15.24
CA PRO A 301 2.37 -4.41 -14.66
C PRO A 301 3.64 -3.57 -14.41
N SER A 302 4.30 -3.86 -13.29
CA SER A 302 5.45 -3.15 -12.74
C SER A 302 6.77 -3.37 -13.51
N GLU A 303 6.89 -2.91 -14.76
CA GLU A 303 8.17 -2.93 -15.47
C GLU A 303 8.49 -1.60 -16.18
N LEU A 304 9.20 -0.72 -15.45
CA LEU A 304 10.28 0.14 -15.95
C LEU A 304 11.44 0.13 -14.95
#